data_AF-A0A7W0SRE7-F1
#
_entry.id   AF-A0A7W0SRE7-F1
#
_cell.length_a   1.000
_cell.length_b   1.000
_cell.length_c   1.000
_cell.angle_alpha   90.00
_cell.angle_beta   90.00
_cell.angle_gamma   90.00
#
_symmetry.space_group_name_H-M   'P 1'
#
loop_
_entity.id
_entity.type
_entity.pdbx_description
1 polymer ?
#
loop_
_entity_poly.entity_id
_entity_poly.type
_entity_poly.pdbx_seq_one_letter_code
_entity_poly.pdbx_strand_id
1 'polypeptide(L)'
;MLAVTRVLAPNPGVYTLEGTNTWVVGSEPSIVIDPGPDLPAHLADVAREAGRVGAILVTHDHPDHTPGALPFAEMVGAPVYAYRLAGAQELRAGQRVRAGALNLTAIHTPGHTSDHVAFFEPGSGALFTGDAVVGRGTSFIDPPDGNLVQYLRSLTRMEELGPRTIYPGHGPVVVRAKEKIREYLAHREERESQVLTALADGPRTIAEMVEVIYVDHPKDVRPLAARSMLAHLLKLADEGRAERTGKTDEGPWISSTPRTCQRCGRTVKGKARYCSSCSLAMLQAER
;
A
#
# COMPACT_ATOMS: atom_id res chain seq x y z
N MET A 1 28.77 3.90 3.55
CA MET A 1 27.51 3.27 3.99
C MET A 1 26.46 4.37 4.01
N LEU A 2 25.23 4.12 3.54
CA LEU A 2 24.18 5.13 3.56
C LEU A 2 23.79 5.41 5.02
N ALA A 3 23.91 6.65 5.48
CA ALA A 3 23.42 7.06 6.79
C ALA A 3 21.90 7.19 6.74
N VAL A 4 21.19 6.60 7.70
CA VAL A 4 19.73 6.70 7.82
C VAL A 4 19.39 6.87 9.28
N THR A 5 18.81 8.01 9.64
CA THR A 5 18.31 8.29 10.99
C THR A 5 16.78 8.29 10.99
N ARG A 6 16.20 7.77 12.07
CA ARG A 6 14.77 7.83 12.34
C ARG A 6 14.47 8.95 13.34
N VAL A 7 13.55 9.83 13.00
CA VAL A 7 12.90 10.74 13.94
C VAL A 7 11.46 10.29 14.08
N LEU A 8 11.08 9.84 15.28
CA LEU A 8 9.76 9.27 15.53
C LEU A 8 8.80 10.39 15.96
N ALA A 9 7.69 10.55 15.23
CA ALA A 9 6.64 11.46 15.64
C ALA A 9 5.92 10.94 16.91
N PRO A 10 5.57 11.82 17.86
CA PRO A 10 4.90 11.41 19.11
C PRO A 10 3.38 11.23 18.92
N ASN A 11 2.98 10.37 17.97
CA ASN A 11 1.59 10.11 17.59
C ASN A 11 1.23 8.61 17.63
N PRO A 12 1.42 7.89 18.76
CA PRO A 12 1.13 6.46 18.84
C PRO A 12 -0.37 6.16 18.68
N GLY A 13 -0.68 5.00 18.12
CA GLY A 13 -2.06 4.62 17.82
C GLY A 13 -2.20 3.23 17.20
N VAL A 14 -3.45 2.81 16.99
CA VAL A 14 -3.76 1.50 16.39
C VAL A 14 -3.18 1.37 14.97
N TYR A 15 -3.14 2.48 14.22
CA TYR A 15 -2.59 2.53 12.86
C TYR A 15 -1.10 2.87 12.84
N THR A 16 -0.66 3.79 13.71
CA THR A 16 0.69 4.36 13.70
C THR A 16 1.69 3.63 14.61
N LEU A 17 1.24 2.62 15.37
CA LEU A 17 2.05 1.89 16.33
C LEU A 17 2.67 2.81 17.39
N GLU A 18 4.00 2.85 17.49
CA GLU A 18 4.73 3.79 18.35
C GLU A 18 4.71 5.24 17.85
N GLY A 19 4.37 5.45 16.57
CA GLY A 19 4.35 6.73 15.89
C GLY A 19 4.79 6.62 14.42
N THR A 20 4.64 7.71 13.67
CA THR A 20 5.10 7.81 12.29
C THR A 20 6.62 7.97 12.26
N ASN A 21 7.29 7.13 11.49
CA ASN A 21 8.73 7.19 11.27
C ASN A 21 9.04 8.20 10.17
N THR A 22 9.56 9.37 10.54
CA THR A 22 10.21 10.27 9.58
C THR A 22 11.66 9.81 9.38
N TRP A 23 12.06 9.64 8.12
CA TRP A 23 13.42 9.20 7.79
C TRP A 23 14.28 10.33 7.27
N VAL A 24 15.44 10.53 7.90
CA VAL A 24 16.50 11.41 7.42
C VAL A 24 17.55 10.53 6.74
N VAL A 25 17.76 10.76 5.44
CA VAL A 25 18.61 9.94 4.58
C VAL A 25 19.83 10.73 4.13
N GLY A 26 21.02 10.22 4.44
CA GLY A 26 22.31 10.82 4.15
C GLY A 26 22.56 12.15 4.85
N SER A 27 23.57 12.87 4.38
CA SER A 27 24.04 14.13 4.94
C SER A 27 24.56 15.05 3.83
N GLU A 28 24.29 16.35 3.93
CA GLU A 28 24.85 17.43 3.09
C GLU A 28 24.70 17.29 1.55
N PRO A 29 23.51 17.57 1.00
CA PRO A 29 22.24 17.70 1.69
C PRO A 29 21.57 16.33 1.93
N SER A 30 20.79 16.24 3.00
CA SER A 30 19.95 15.08 3.31
C SER A 30 18.66 15.07 2.48
N ILE A 31 17.98 13.92 2.48
CA ILE A 31 16.59 13.76 2.03
C ILE A 31 15.75 13.39 3.23
N VAL A 32 14.61 14.06 3.40
CA VAL A 32 13.64 13.75 4.46
C VAL A 32 12.43 13.06 3.84
N ILE A 33 11.99 11.94 4.43
CA ILE A 33 10.83 11.17 3.98
C ILE A 33 9.76 11.20 5.07
N ASP A 34 8.55 11.62 4.70
CA ASP A 34 7.36 11.74 5.55
C ASP A 34 7.59 12.54 6.85
N PRO A 35 7.84 13.85 6.77
CA PRO A 35 7.89 14.72 7.96
C PRO A 35 6.48 15.00 8.52
N GLY A 36 5.56 14.04 8.48
CA GLY A 36 4.24 14.14 9.10
C GLY A 36 4.22 13.46 10.48
N PRO A 37 3.17 13.70 11.28
CA PRO A 37 2.11 14.71 11.13
C PRO A 37 2.61 16.17 11.31
N ASP A 38 1.74 17.16 11.11
CA ASP A 38 2.05 18.59 11.35
C ASP A 38 2.13 18.89 12.86
N LEU A 39 3.26 18.52 13.45
CA LEU A 39 3.59 18.76 14.84
C LEU A 39 4.85 19.63 14.91
N PRO A 40 4.75 20.93 15.27
CA PRO A 40 5.88 21.85 15.21
C PRO A 40 7.13 21.39 15.97
N ALA A 41 6.97 20.74 17.12
CA ALA A 41 8.09 20.19 17.90
C ALA A 41 8.80 19.04 17.18
N HIS A 42 8.03 18.13 16.55
CA HIS A 42 8.58 17.05 15.73
C HIS A 42 9.31 17.60 14.51
N LEU A 43 8.72 18.57 13.80
CA LEU A 43 9.35 19.20 12.64
C LEU A 43 10.68 19.88 13.00
N ALA A 44 10.75 20.54 14.16
CA ALA A 44 11.99 21.12 14.65
C ALA A 44 13.07 20.05 14.95
N ASP A 45 12.67 18.92 15.54
CA ASP A 45 13.58 17.79 15.76
C ASP A 45 14.07 17.17 14.45
N VAL A 46 13.18 17.02 13.46
CA VAL A 46 13.53 16.58 12.11
C VAL A 46 14.51 17.55 11.46
N ALA A 47 14.28 18.86 11.54
CA ALA A 47 15.16 19.88 10.95
C ALA A 47 16.56 19.83 11.58
N ARG A 48 16.62 19.70 12.91
CA ARG A 48 17.87 19.58 13.67
C ARG A 48 18.67 18.35 13.28
N GLU A 49 18.01 17.20 13.11
CA GLU A 49 18.67 15.97 12.67
C GLU A 49 19.08 16.01 11.18
N ALA A 50 18.23 16.60 10.33
CA ALA A 50 18.44 16.60 8.88
C ALA A 50 19.52 17.57 8.40
N GLY A 51 19.82 18.62 9.17
CA GLY A 51 20.74 19.67 8.76
C GLY A 51 20.30 20.32 7.44
N ARG A 52 21.19 20.41 6.46
CA ARG A 52 20.84 20.95 5.13
C ARG A 52 19.99 19.92 4.36
N VAL A 53 18.73 20.25 4.09
CA VAL A 53 17.80 19.40 3.33
C VAL A 53 17.82 19.75 1.84
N GLY A 54 17.88 18.74 0.98
CA GLY A 54 17.89 18.90 -0.47
C GLY A 54 16.56 18.54 -1.14
N ALA A 55 15.80 17.64 -0.51
CA ALA A 55 14.46 17.27 -0.95
C ALA A 55 13.65 16.69 0.22
N ILE A 56 12.35 16.91 0.16
CA ILE A 56 11.35 16.30 1.05
C ILE A 56 10.50 15.37 0.18
N LEU A 57 10.32 14.14 0.62
CA LEU A 57 9.59 13.10 -0.09
C LEU A 57 8.37 12.69 0.74
N VAL A 58 7.22 12.57 0.10
CA VAL A 58 5.99 12.10 0.72
C VAL A 58 5.59 10.77 0.08
N THR A 59 5.32 9.77 0.91
CA THR A 59 4.90 8.44 0.46
C THR A 59 3.44 8.44 0.02
N HIS A 60 2.53 9.04 0.79
CA HIS A 60 1.09 9.09 0.49
C HIS A 60 0.33 10.12 1.36
N ASP A 61 -0.87 10.52 0.92
CA ASP A 61 -1.71 11.59 1.50
C ASP A 61 -2.43 11.25 2.83
N HIS A 62 -1.92 10.29 3.61
CA HIS A 62 -2.49 10.04 4.94
C HIS A 62 -2.08 11.10 5.97
N PRO A 63 -2.96 11.37 6.96
CA PRO A 63 -2.85 12.51 7.86
C PRO A 63 -1.64 12.45 8.81
N ASP A 64 -1.02 11.31 8.95
CA ASP A 64 0.16 11.13 9.78
C ASP A 64 1.47 11.16 8.98
N HIS A 65 1.42 11.18 7.63
CA HIS A 65 2.59 11.28 6.76
C HIS A 65 2.75 12.65 6.09
N THR A 66 1.64 13.21 5.60
CA THR A 66 1.67 14.34 4.66
C THR A 66 1.60 15.74 5.29
N PRO A 67 0.77 16.01 6.31
CA PRO A 67 0.48 17.40 6.71
C PRO A 67 1.69 18.24 7.11
N GLY A 68 2.74 17.63 7.68
CA GLY A 68 3.96 18.36 8.06
C GLY A 68 4.89 18.68 6.89
N ALA A 69 4.65 18.18 5.67
CA ALA A 69 5.57 18.34 4.54
C ALA A 69 5.73 19.78 4.04
N LEU A 70 4.64 20.54 3.87
CA LEU A 70 4.71 21.93 3.43
C LEU A 70 5.24 22.86 4.52
N PRO A 71 4.77 22.79 5.80
CA PRO A 71 5.38 23.56 6.89
C PRO A 71 6.88 23.27 7.07
N PHE A 72 7.28 22.00 6.94
CA PHE A 72 8.70 21.63 7.00
C PHE A 72 9.51 22.21 5.83
N ALA A 73 8.94 22.23 4.63
CA ALA A 73 9.56 22.83 3.45
C ALA A 73 9.81 24.33 3.62
N GLU A 74 8.86 25.06 4.21
CA GLU A 74 9.04 26.48 4.56
C GLU A 74 10.17 26.66 5.58
N MET A 75 10.29 25.75 6.55
CA MET A 75 11.33 25.79 7.58
C MET A 75 12.74 25.58 7.02
N VAL A 76 12.93 24.64 6.09
CA VAL A 76 14.26 24.23 5.61
C VAL A 76 14.62 24.75 4.22
N GLY A 77 13.68 25.37 3.51
CA GLY A 77 13.89 25.91 2.16
C GLY A 77 14.13 24.84 1.08
N ALA A 78 13.53 23.66 1.22
CA ALA A 78 13.71 22.53 0.30
C ALA A 78 12.40 22.18 -0.43
N PRO A 79 12.47 21.68 -1.68
CA PRO A 79 11.28 21.27 -2.43
C PRO A 79 10.65 19.99 -1.87
N VAL A 80 9.32 19.95 -1.86
CA VAL A 80 8.52 18.74 -1.59
C VAL A 80 8.20 18.03 -2.89
N TYR A 81 8.33 16.70 -2.89
CA TYR A 81 7.87 15.82 -3.95
C TYR A 81 6.84 14.85 -3.39
N ALA A 82 5.68 14.79 -4.04
CA ALA A 82 4.58 13.91 -3.65
C ALA A 82 3.83 13.44 -4.90
N TYR A 83 3.23 12.25 -4.84
CA TYR A 83 2.35 11.80 -5.93
C TYR A 83 1.10 12.67 -6.01
N ARG A 84 0.55 13.04 -4.85
CA ARG A 84 -0.64 13.88 -4.72
C ARG A 84 -0.51 14.79 -3.49
N LEU A 85 -0.11 16.04 -3.71
CA LEU A 85 -0.15 17.10 -2.69
C LEU A 85 -0.13 18.46 -3.38
N ALA A 86 -1.11 19.32 -3.10
CA ALA A 86 -1.12 20.67 -3.62
C ALA A 86 0.07 21.46 -3.04
N GLY A 87 0.80 22.19 -3.88
CA GLY A 87 2.01 22.93 -3.48
C GLY A 87 3.31 22.12 -3.51
N ALA A 88 3.24 20.79 -3.69
CA ALA A 88 4.41 19.96 -3.95
C ALA A 88 4.70 19.83 -5.46
N GLN A 89 5.94 19.46 -5.78
CA GLN A 89 6.29 18.98 -7.12
C GLN A 89 5.69 17.58 -7.33
N GLU A 90 5.07 17.37 -8.49
CA GLU A 90 4.53 16.07 -8.86
C GLU A 90 5.65 15.02 -8.95
N LEU A 91 5.51 13.95 -8.16
CA LEU A 91 6.43 12.82 -8.17
C LEU A 91 5.94 11.75 -9.15
N ARG A 92 6.77 11.41 -10.13
CA ARG A 92 6.45 10.42 -11.18
C ARG A 92 7.06 9.05 -10.86
N ALA A 93 6.37 7.99 -11.28
CA ALA A 93 6.90 6.63 -11.19
C ALA A 93 8.25 6.52 -11.92
N GLY A 94 9.26 5.97 -11.24
CA GLY A 94 10.62 5.82 -11.76
C GLY A 94 11.47 7.11 -11.68
N GLN A 95 10.90 8.23 -11.22
CA GLN A 95 11.66 9.46 -11.03
C GLN A 95 12.77 9.25 -10.01
N ARG A 96 13.94 9.79 -10.35
CA ARG A 96 15.11 9.84 -9.47
C ARG A 96 15.18 11.21 -8.80
N VAL A 97 15.04 11.25 -7.48
CA VAL A 97 15.20 12.48 -6.69
C VAL A 97 16.61 12.49 -6.11
N ARG A 98 17.33 13.59 -6.37
CA ARG A 98 18.74 13.74 -6.02
C ARG A 98 18.93 14.82 -4.96
N ALA A 99 19.84 14.56 -4.03
CA ALA A 99 20.32 15.52 -3.04
C ALA A 99 21.81 15.26 -2.81
N GLY A 100 22.68 16.09 -3.38
CA GLY A 100 24.12 15.83 -3.41
C GLY A 100 24.43 14.49 -4.11
N ALA A 101 25.08 13.59 -3.37
CA ALA A 101 25.39 12.24 -3.86
C ALA A 101 24.22 11.24 -3.71
N LEU A 102 23.16 11.60 -2.97
CA LEU A 102 21.99 10.74 -2.78
C LEU A 102 21.14 10.69 -4.04
N ASN A 103 20.57 9.51 -4.27
CA ASN A 103 19.72 9.26 -5.43
C ASN A 103 18.66 8.20 -5.09
N LEU A 104 17.47 8.66 -4.71
CA LEU A 104 16.34 7.78 -4.40
C LEU A 104 15.43 7.68 -5.62
N THR A 105 15.03 6.46 -5.97
CA THR A 105 14.09 6.19 -7.06
C THR A 105 12.69 6.02 -6.49
N ALA A 106 11.73 6.78 -7.00
CA ALA A 106 10.32 6.67 -6.66
C ALA A 106 9.70 5.44 -7.33
N ILE A 107 9.10 4.57 -6.53
CA ILE A 107 8.43 3.35 -6.95
C ILE A 107 6.94 3.50 -6.63
N HIS A 108 6.13 3.77 -7.66
CA HIS A 108 4.69 3.79 -7.48
C HIS A 108 4.21 2.41 -7.03
N THR A 109 3.63 2.36 -5.84
CA THR A 109 3.27 1.15 -5.10
C THR A 109 1.82 1.25 -4.62
N PRO A 110 0.85 1.45 -5.53
CA PRO A 110 -0.55 1.59 -5.14
C PRO A 110 -1.05 0.31 -4.48
N GLY A 111 -2.02 0.46 -3.58
CA GLY A 111 -2.67 -0.67 -2.94
C GLY A 111 -3.10 -0.38 -1.52
N HIS A 112 -2.24 0.24 -0.71
CA HIS A 112 -2.64 0.83 0.57
C HIS A 112 -3.53 2.06 0.32
N THR A 113 -3.00 3.00 -0.45
CA THR A 113 -3.73 4.09 -1.12
C THR A 113 -3.40 4.10 -2.61
N SER A 114 -4.19 4.80 -3.42
CA SER A 114 -3.96 4.89 -4.87
C SER A 114 -2.73 5.72 -5.25
N ASP A 115 -2.30 6.63 -4.37
CA ASP A 115 -1.17 7.55 -4.55
C ASP A 115 0.13 7.04 -3.91
N HIS A 116 0.13 5.87 -3.27
CA HIS A 116 1.28 5.41 -2.50
C HIS A 116 2.56 5.22 -3.34
N VAL A 117 3.67 5.75 -2.82
CA VAL A 117 5.02 5.65 -3.39
C VAL A 117 5.99 5.16 -2.33
N ALA A 118 6.82 4.18 -2.70
CA ALA A 118 7.99 3.76 -1.93
C ALA A 118 9.26 4.34 -2.57
N PHE A 119 10.33 4.50 -1.78
CA PHE A 119 11.60 5.05 -2.27
C PHE A 119 12.72 4.03 -2.15
N PHE A 120 13.48 3.83 -3.22
CA PHE A 120 14.55 2.85 -3.26
C PHE A 120 15.91 3.51 -3.54
N GLU A 121 16.91 3.19 -2.73
CA GLU A 121 18.31 3.58 -2.95
C GLU A 121 19.12 2.33 -3.37
N PRO A 122 19.47 2.18 -4.67
CA PRO A 122 20.06 0.95 -5.19
C PRO A 122 21.42 0.58 -4.62
N GLY A 123 22.26 1.56 -4.25
CA GLY A 123 23.62 1.29 -3.78
C GLY A 123 23.65 0.55 -2.44
N SER A 124 22.81 1.00 -1.50
CA SER A 124 22.63 0.40 -0.18
C SER A 124 21.55 -0.67 -0.14
N GLY A 125 20.64 -0.72 -1.12
CA GLY A 125 19.48 -1.60 -1.08
C GLY A 125 18.46 -1.20 -0.01
N ALA A 126 18.48 0.06 0.42
CA ALA A 126 17.51 0.64 1.33
C ALA A 126 16.17 0.87 0.61
N LEU A 127 15.09 0.37 1.19
CA LEU A 127 13.73 0.57 0.70
C LEU A 127 12.88 1.25 1.78
N PHE A 128 12.44 2.47 1.50
CA PHE A 128 11.53 3.22 2.35
C PHE A 128 10.10 2.93 1.89
N THR A 129 9.36 2.18 2.70
CA THR A 129 8.11 1.53 2.25
C THR A 129 6.86 2.28 2.60
N GLY A 130 6.93 3.39 3.35
CA GLY A 130 5.74 4.01 3.94
C GLY A 130 4.88 2.94 4.60
N ASP A 131 3.61 2.91 4.21
CA ASP A 131 2.62 1.98 4.74
C ASP A 131 2.38 0.76 3.84
N ALA A 132 3.09 0.64 2.72
CA ALA A 132 3.02 -0.57 1.90
C ALA A 132 3.54 -1.80 2.65
N VAL A 133 4.61 -1.65 3.45
CA VAL A 133 5.13 -2.68 4.37
C VAL A 133 5.54 -2.00 5.67
N VAL A 134 5.01 -2.46 6.80
CA VAL A 134 5.30 -1.92 8.13
C VAL A 134 6.22 -2.85 8.92
N GLY A 135 6.91 -2.31 9.92
CA GLY A 135 7.92 -3.03 10.68
C GLY A 135 7.36 -4.16 11.55
N ARG A 136 6.10 -4.04 11.99
CA ARG A 136 5.39 -5.03 12.81
C ARG A 136 3.93 -5.10 12.38
N GLY A 137 3.38 -6.31 12.32
CA GLY A 137 2.02 -6.53 11.82
C GLY A 137 1.96 -6.54 10.30
N THR A 138 0.81 -6.10 9.76
CA THR A 138 0.51 -6.04 8.32
C THR A 138 -0.05 -4.66 7.95
N SER A 139 0.08 -4.26 6.68
CA SER A 139 -0.57 -3.06 6.15
C SER A 139 -2.10 -3.23 6.09
N PHE A 140 -2.84 -2.14 6.24
CA PHE A 140 -4.29 -2.11 6.08
C PHE A 140 -4.65 -1.75 4.62
N ILE A 141 -5.57 -2.49 4.00
CA ILE A 141 -5.98 -2.29 2.60
C ILE A 141 -7.47 -2.00 2.57
N ASP A 142 -7.83 -0.73 2.33
CA ASP A 142 -9.19 -0.23 2.56
C ASP A 142 -9.90 0.26 1.28
N PRO A 143 -10.79 -0.53 0.65
CA PRO A 143 -11.45 -0.12 -0.59
C PRO A 143 -12.47 1.02 -0.43
N PRO A 144 -12.59 1.98 -1.37
CA PRO A 144 -12.17 1.83 -2.76
C PRO A 144 -10.77 2.38 -3.07
N ASP A 145 -10.18 3.18 -2.18
CA ASP A 145 -8.85 3.75 -2.44
C ASP A 145 -7.75 2.68 -2.29
N GLY A 146 -7.87 1.84 -1.25
CA GLY A 146 -7.09 0.63 -1.11
C GLY A 146 -7.53 -0.47 -2.08
N ASN A 147 -6.57 -1.15 -2.70
CA ASN A 147 -6.83 -2.17 -3.72
C ASN A 147 -5.86 -3.35 -3.59
N LEU A 148 -6.38 -4.52 -3.22
CA LEU A 148 -5.56 -5.70 -2.97
C LEU A 148 -4.84 -6.23 -4.21
N VAL A 149 -5.43 -6.13 -5.40
CA VAL A 149 -4.78 -6.56 -6.66
C VAL A 149 -3.56 -5.70 -6.95
N GLN A 150 -3.71 -4.37 -6.81
CA GLN A 150 -2.60 -3.44 -6.97
C GLN A 150 -1.56 -3.63 -5.88
N TYR A 151 -1.99 -3.85 -4.63
CA TYR A 151 -1.10 -4.08 -3.50
C TYR A 151 -0.18 -5.29 -3.71
N LEU A 152 -0.70 -6.44 -4.15
CA LEU A 152 0.11 -7.63 -4.41
C LEU A 152 1.13 -7.42 -5.55
N ARG A 153 0.75 -6.67 -6.59
CA ARG A 153 1.67 -6.27 -7.66
C ARG A 153 2.76 -5.33 -7.14
N SER A 154 2.41 -4.42 -6.24
CA SER A 154 3.34 -3.50 -5.58
C SER A 154 4.34 -4.25 -4.70
N LEU A 155 3.89 -5.23 -3.91
CA LEU A 155 4.76 -6.10 -3.13
C LEU A 155 5.76 -6.86 -4.02
N THR A 156 5.27 -7.49 -5.10
CA THR A 156 6.12 -8.22 -6.06
C THR A 156 7.16 -7.29 -6.68
N ARG A 157 6.74 -6.11 -7.15
CA ARG A 157 7.65 -5.10 -7.70
C ARG A 157 8.72 -4.67 -6.69
N MET A 158 8.34 -4.47 -5.43
CA MET A 158 9.31 -4.13 -4.37
C MET A 158 10.28 -5.27 -4.09
N GLU A 159 9.85 -6.52 -4.15
CA GLU A 159 10.73 -7.69 -4.01
C GLU A 159 11.77 -7.76 -5.13
N GLU A 160 11.34 -7.52 -6.38
CA GLU A 160 12.16 -7.55 -7.60
C GLU A 160 13.29 -6.51 -7.60
N LEU A 161 13.16 -5.41 -6.84
CA LEU A 161 14.22 -4.41 -6.65
C LEU A 161 15.45 -4.99 -5.93
N GLY A 162 15.30 -6.15 -5.27
CA GLY A 162 16.36 -6.76 -4.47
C GLY A 162 16.70 -5.98 -3.19
N PRO A 163 15.73 -5.49 -2.40
CA PRO A 163 16.01 -4.71 -1.20
C PRO A 163 16.72 -5.55 -0.14
N ARG A 164 17.57 -4.89 0.64
CA ARG A 164 18.26 -5.49 1.80
C ARG A 164 17.54 -5.12 3.10
N THR A 165 17.25 -3.84 3.27
CA THR A 165 16.63 -3.29 4.49
C THR A 165 15.38 -2.50 4.13
N ILE A 166 14.31 -2.71 4.90
CA ILE A 166 13.09 -1.90 4.85
C ILE A 166 13.11 -0.89 6.00
N TYR A 167 12.83 0.36 5.64
CA TYR A 167 12.61 1.50 6.51
C TYR A 167 11.12 1.87 6.43
N PRO A 168 10.28 1.33 7.32
CA PRO A 168 8.83 1.45 7.20
C PRO A 168 8.31 2.79 7.70
N GLY A 169 7.07 3.14 7.31
CA GLY A 169 6.31 4.25 7.89
C GLY A 169 6.04 4.06 9.38
N HIS A 170 5.83 2.81 9.81
CA HIS A 170 5.59 2.47 11.22
C HIS A 170 6.38 1.27 11.70
N GLY A 171 6.72 1.26 12.98
CA GLY A 171 7.38 0.14 13.65
C GLY A 171 8.89 0.05 13.37
N PRO A 172 9.52 -1.10 13.70
CA PRO A 172 10.97 -1.26 13.63
C PRO A 172 11.51 -1.42 12.21
N VAL A 173 12.79 -1.09 12.02
CA VAL A 173 13.56 -1.41 10.80
C VAL A 173 13.59 -2.92 10.56
N VAL A 174 13.47 -3.33 9.30
CA VAL A 174 13.49 -4.76 8.93
C VAL A 174 14.71 -5.07 8.07
N VAL A 175 15.67 -5.81 8.62
CA VAL A 175 16.96 -6.14 7.97
C VAL A 175 16.90 -7.34 7.01
N ARG A 176 15.77 -8.06 6.97
CA ARG A 176 15.50 -9.17 6.04
C ARG A 176 14.35 -8.78 5.10
N ALA A 177 14.58 -7.74 4.29
CA ALA A 177 13.53 -7.10 3.49
C ALA A 177 12.73 -8.07 2.61
N LYS A 178 13.41 -8.91 1.82
CA LYS A 178 12.76 -9.89 0.94
C LYS A 178 11.86 -10.87 1.69
N GLU A 179 12.29 -11.31 2.86
CA GLU A 179 11.52 -12.27 3.67
C GLU A 179 10.27 -11.63 4.23
N LYS A 180 10.37 -10.37 4.66
CA LYS A 180 9.19 -9.62 5.13
C LYS A 180 8.17 -9.40 4.03
N ILE A 181 8.62 -9.09 2.80
CA ILE A 181 7.71 -8.97 1.65
C ILE A 181 7.04 -10.31 1.33
N ARG A 182 7.78 -11.42 1.38
CA ARG A 182 7.22 -12.77 1.19
C ARG A 182 6.25 -13.18 2.28
N GLU A 183 6.52 -12.83 3.53
CA GLU A 183 5.60 -13.01 4.66
C GLU A 183 4.27 -12.29 4.37
N TYR A 184 4.34 -11.06 3.86
CA TYR A 184 3.14 -10.30 3.46
C TYR A 184 2.37 -10.99 2.33
N LEU A 185 3.05 -11.46 1.28
CA LEU A 185 2.41 -12.20 0.18
C LEU A 185 1.72 -13.46 0.70
N ALA A 186 2.43 -14.30 1.45
CA ALA A 186 1.87 -15.53 2.04
C ALA A 186 0.68 -15.24 2.96
N HIS A 187 0.75 -14.18 3.76
CA HIS A 187 -0.36 -13.79 4.64
C HIS A 187 -1.64 -13.45 3.85
N ARG A 188 -1.50 -12.80 2.68
CA ARG A 188 -2.67 -12.49 1.82
C ARG A 188 -3.21 -13.74 1.14
N GLU A 189 -2.35 -14.65 0.72
CA GLU A 189 -2.75 -15.92 0.12
C GLU A 189 -3.48 -16.83 1.13
N GLU A 190 -3.00 -16.88 2.36
CA GLU A 190 -3.65 -17.60 3.46
C GLU A 190 -5.04 -17.02 3.73
N ARG A 191 -5.14 -15.70 3.88
CA ARG A 191 -6.43 -15.05 4.14
C ARG A 191 -7.42 -15.29 3.01
N GLU A 192 -6.97 -15.19 1.76
CA GLU A 192 -7.81 -15.50 0.59
C GLU A 192 -8.31 -16.95 0.59
N SER A 193 -7.45 -17.89 0.97
CA SER A 193 -7.82 -19.31 1.09
C SER A 193 -8.90 -19.52 2.15
N GLN A 194 -8.82 -18.80 3.28
CA GLN A 194 -9.87 -18.81 4.32
C GLN A 194 -11.19 -18.24 3.80
N VAL A 195 -11.16 -17.14 3.02
CA VAL A 195 -12.38 -16.58 2.41
C VAL A 195 -13.05 -17.60 1.49
N LEU A 196 -12.29 -18.24 0.62
CA LEU A 196 -12.82 -19.25 -0.31
C LEU A 196 -13.38 -20.45 0.43
N THR A 197 -12.72 -20.88 1.51
CA THR A 197 -13.20 -21.96 2.38
C THR A 197 -14.53 -21.58 3.03
N ALA A 198 -14.66 -20.35 3.54
CA ALA A 198 -15.92 -19.89 4.12
C ALA A 198 -17.07 -19.84 3.10
N LEU A 199 -16.78 -19.57 1.83
CA LEU A 199 -17.76 -19.55 0.73
C LEU A 199 -18.07 -20.93 0.13
N ALA A 200 -17.41 -22.00 0.59
CA ALA A 200 -17.59 -23.36 0.05
C ALA A 200 -18.97 -23.94 0.40
N ASP A 201 -19.51 -23.61 1.58
CA ASP A 201 -20.76 -24.16 2.11
C ASP A 201 -22.01 -23.37 1.70
N GLY A 202 -21.87 -22.34 0.87
CA GLY A 202 -22.98 -21.54 0.35
C GLY A 202 -22.80 -20.03 0.53
N PRO A 203 -23.85 -19.23 0.25
CA PRO A 203 -23.80 -17.79 0.34
C PRO A 203 -23.50 -17.29 1.76
N ARG A 204 -22.57 -16.33 1.91
CA ARG A 204 -22.26 -15.70 3.21
C ARG A 204 -22.04 -14.19 3.10
N THR A 205 -22.49 -13.44 4.08
CA THR A 205 -22.19 -12.01 4.25
C THR A 205 -20.79 -11.80 4.80
N ILE A 206 -20.27 -10.58 4.65
CA ILE A 206 -18.97 -10.19 5.24
C ILE A 206 -18.98 -10.35 6.76
N ALA A 207 -20.08 -9.97 7.41
CA ALA A 207 -20.23 -10.10 8.86
C ALA A 207 -20.10 -11.57 9.32
N GLU A 208 -20.81 -12.48 8.65
CA GLU A 208 -20.71 -13.92 8.95
C GLU A 208 -19.30 -14.48 8.72
N MET A 209 -18.63 -14.07 7.65
CA MET A 209 -17.25 -14.49 7.38
C MET A 209 -16.27 -13.95 8.44
N VAL A 210 -16.45 -12.71 8.90
CA VAL A 210 -15.60 -12.12 9.96
C VAL A 210 -15.74 -12.89 11.27
N GLU A 211 -16.95 -13.28 11.67
CA GLU A 211 -17.16 -14.05 12.90
C GLU A 211 -16.42 -15.40 12.89
N VAL A 212 -16.29 -16.05 11.73
CA VAL A 212 -15.60 -17.33 11.59
C VAL A 212 -14.09 -17.15 11.45
N ILE A 213 -13.65 -16.22 10.60
CA ILE A 213 -12.25 -16.08 10.19
C ILE A 213 -11.42 -15.29 11.22
N TYR A 214 -12.05 -14.43 12.01
CA TYR A 214 -11.41 -13.59 13.03
C TYR A 214 -11.86 -13.97 14.45
N VAL A 215 -12.27 -15.21 14.68
CA VAL A 215 -12.79 -15.69 15.98
C VAL A 215 -11.83 -15.45 17.14
N ASP A 216 -10.52 -15.63 16.90
CA ASP A 216 -9.47 -15.46 17.92
C ASP A 216 -9.02 -14.00 18.10
N HIS A 217 -9.63 -13.05 17.38
CA HIS A 217 -9.26 -11.63 17.44
C HIS A 217 -10.23 -10.83 18.34
N PRO A 218 -9.74 -9.79 19.01
CA PRO A 218 -10.56 -8.85 19.78
C PRO A 218 -11.76 -8.30 18.98
N LYS A 219 -12.91 -8.09 19.63
CA LYS A 219 -14.14 -7.68 18.93
C LYS A 219 -14.06 -6.28 18.33
N ASP A 220 -13.25 -5.41 18.91
CA ASP A 220 -12.98 -4.05 18.46
C ASP A 220 -12.24 -3.98 17.12
N VAL A 221 -11.53 -5.04 16.70
CA VAL A 221 -10.88 -5.08 15.37
C VAL A 221 -11.83 -5.54 14.25
N ARG A 222 -13.04 -6.00 14.57
CA ARG A 222 -14.00 -6.55 13.60
C ARG A 222 -14.37 -5.56 12.48
N PRO A 223 -14.57 -4.25 12.73
CA PRO A 223 -14.81 -3.30 11.65
C PRO A 223 -13.65 -3.26 10.64
N LEU A 224 -12.40 -3.26 11.11
CA LEU A 224 -11.23 -3.31 10.23
C LEU A 224 -11.15 -4.66 9.49
N ALA A 225 -11.45 -5.75 10.18
CA ALA A 225 -11.49 -7.08 9.58
C ALA A 225 -12.51 -7.18 8.44
N ALA A 226 -13.70 -6.56 8.60
CA ALA A 226 -14.73 -6.51 7.57
C ALA A 226 -14.27 -5.75 6.32
N ARG A 227 -13.49 -4.68 6.50
CA ARG A 227 -12.91 -3.91 5.40
C ARG A 227 -11.81 -4.69 4.66
N SER A 228 -10.94 -5.37 5.40
CA SER A 228 -9.96 -6.32 4.84
C SER A 228 -10.66 -7.45 4.07
N MET A 229 -11.76 -8.00 4.61
CA MET A 229 -12.58 -9.01 3.95
C MET A 229 -13.16 -8.52 2.62
N LEU A 230 -13.68 -7.27 2.60
CA LEU A 230 -14.16 -6.65 1.38
C LEU A 230 -13.05 -6.55 0.32
N ALA A 231 -11.82 -6.18 0.70
CA ALA A 231 -10.69 -6.11 -0.23
C ALA A 231 -10.37 -7.48 -0.88
N HIS A 232 -10.39 -8.55 -0.09
CA HIS A 232 -10.24 -9.93 -0.59
C HIS A 232 -11.38 -10.33 -1.54
N LEU A 233 -12.63 -10.07 -1.16
CA LEU A 233 -13.79 -10.40 -1.99
C LEU A 233 -13.79 -9.64 -3.31
N LEU A 234 -13.42 -8.35 -3.31
CA LEU A 234 -13.31 -7.55 -4.54
C LEU A 234 -12.21 -8.08 -5.47
N LYS A 235 -11.06 -8.50 -4.93
CA LYS A 235 -10.02 -9.18 -5.71
C LYS A 235 -10.56 -10.48 -6.32
N LEU A 236 -11.18 -11.35 -5.51
CA LEU A 236 -11.76 -12.61 -5.97
C LEU A 236 -12.85 -12.37 -7.03
N ALA A 237 -13.63 -11.31 -6.89
CA ALA A 237 -14.64 -10.91 -7.88
C ALA A 237 -14.02 -10.49 -9.21
N ASP A 238 -12.92 -9.74 -9.17
CA ASP A 238 -12.19 -9.37 -10.39
C ASP A 238 -11.64 -10.59 -11.13
N GLU A 239 -11.17 -11.58 -10.37
CA GLU A 239 -10.70 -12.88 -10.87
C GLU A 239 -11.82 -13.84 -11.30
N GLY A 240 -13.09 -13.49 -11.05
CA GLY A 240 -14.24 -14.36 -11.34
C GLY A 240 -14.37 -15.56 -10.41
N ARG A 241 -13.78 -15.49 -9.21
CA ARG A 241 -13.76 -16.53 -8.17
C ARG A 241 -14.77 -16.30 -7.04
N ALA A 242 -15.34 -15.11 -6.96
CA ALA A 242 -16.45 -14.79 -6.06
C ALA A 242 -17.46 -13.86 -6.75
N GLU A 243 -18.71 -13.88 -6.32
CA GLU A 243 -19.75 -12.97 -6.81
C GLU A 243 -20.62 -12.50 -5.64
N ARG A 244 -20.93 -11.21 -5.61
CA ARG A 244 -21.91 -10.66 -4.67
C ARG A 244 -23.31 -10.94 -5.22
N THR A 245 -24.14 -11.58 -4.40
CA THR A 245 -25.55 -11.83 -4.66
C THR A 245 -26.42 -10.85 -3.88
N GLY A 246 -27.56 -10.46 -4.44
CA GLY A 246 -28.46 -9.46 -3.83
C GLY A 246 -28.26 -8.04 -4.38
N LYS A 247 -29.13 -7.12 -3.95
CA LYS A 247 -29.20 -5.73 -4.47
C LYS A 247 -28.46 -4.69 -3.62
N THR A 248 -27.88 -5.08 -2.48
CA THR A 248 -27.25 -4.17 -1.52
C THR A 248 -25.75 -4.43 -1.38
N ASP A 249 -25.00 -3.43 -0.93
CA ASP A 249 -23.56 -3.54 -0.63
C ASP A 249 -23.25 -4.39 0.61
N GLU A 250 -24.27 -4.90 1.28
CA GLU A 250 -24.18 -5.86 2.38
C GLU A 250 -24.64 -7.26 1.97
N GLY A 251 -25.03 -7.44 0.70
CA GLY A 251 -25.52 -8.70 0.17
C GLY A 251 -24.50 -9.84 0.28
N PRO A 252 -24.98 -11.10 0.40
CA PRO A 252 -24.12 -12.27 0.56
C PRO A 252 -23.27 -12.54 -0.68
N TRP A 253 -22.10 -13.11 -0.47
CA TRP A 253 -21.16 -13.52 -1.49
C TRP A 253 -21.26 -15.03 -1.70
N ILE A 254 -21.02 -15.48 -2.94
CA ILE A 254 -20.88 -16.89 -3.31
C ILE A 254 -19.52 -17.13 -3.94
N SER A 255 -19.02 -18.36 -3.83
CA SER A 255 -17.90 -18.83 -4.64
C SER A 255 -18.32 -18.94 -6.11
N SER A 256 -17.37 -18.69 -7.01
CA SER A 256 -17.57 -18.80 -8.46
C SER A 256 -16.38 -19.48 -9.10
N THR A 257 -16.59 -20.11 -10.26
CA THR A 257 -15.51 -20.71 -11.05
C THR A 257 -15.22 -19.81 -12.24
N PRO A 258 -13.98 -19.30 -12.39
CA PRO A 258 -13.60 -18.51 -13.54
C PRO A 258 -13.87 -19.27 -14.83
N ARG A 259 -14.57 -18.64 -15.77
CA ARG A 259 -14.83 -19.20 -17.10
C ARG A 259 -13.86 -18.60 -18.10
N THR A 260 -13.46 -19.38 -19.09
CA THR A 260 -12.62 -18.90 -20.19
C THR A 260 -13.47 -18.52 -21.39
N CYS A 261 -13.09 -17.44 -22.06
CA CYS A 261 -13.70 -16.95 -23.28
C CYS A 261 -13.53 -18.02 -24.36
N GLN A 262 -14.65 -18.47 -24.94
CA GLN A 262 -14.62 -19.52 -25.96
C GLN A 262 -13.90 -19.09 -27.25
N ARG A 263 -13.64 -17.78 -27.43
CA ARG A 263 -12.97 -17.23 -28.61
C ARG A 263 -11.47 -16.98 -28.41
N CYS A 264 -11.05 -16.54 -27.22
CA CYS A 264 -9.67 -16.08 -27.00
C CYS A 264 -9.02 -16.59 -25.72
N GLY A 265 -9.69 -17.47 -24.96
CA GLY A 265 -9.16 -18.06 -23.73
C GLY A 265 -9.11 -17.13 -22.51
N ARG A 266 -9.30 -15.80 -22.67
CA ARG A 266 -9.31 -14.84 -21.55
C ARG A 266 -10.43 -15.14 -20.55
N THR A 267 -10.23 -14.86 -19.27
CA THR A 267 -11.27 -15.00 -18.24
C THR A 267 -12.52 -14.17 -18.57
N VAL A 268 -13.69 -14.71 -18.26
CA VAL A 268 -15.01 -14.09 -18.46
C VAL A 268 -15.73 -14.01 -17.12
N LYS A 269 -16.37 -12.86 -16.87
CA LYS A 269 -17.15 -12.60 -15.66
C LYS A 269 -18.56 -13.22 -15.76
N GLY A 270 -19.06 -13.77 -14.66
CA GLY A 270 -20.41 -14.32 -14.56
C GLY A 270 -20.71 -15.45 -15.56
N LYS A 271 -21.92 -15.43 -16.14
CA LYS A 271 -22.40 -16.48 -17.07
C LYS A 271 -22.05 -16.25 -18.55
N ALA A 272 -21.28 -15.21 -18.89
CA ALA A 272 -21.00 -14.87 -20.28
C ALA A 272 -20.12 -15.92 -20.99
N ARG A 273 -20.34 -16.12 -22.30
CA ARG A 273 -19.56 -17.03 -23.15
C ARG A 273 -18.29 -16.38 -23.73
N TYR A 274 -18.29 -15.06 -23.86
CA TYR A 274 -17.22 -14.27 -24.47
C TYR A 274 -16.78 -13.12 -23.55
N CYS A 275 -15.50 -12.76 -23.60
CA CYS A 275 -14.99 -11.58 -22.89
C CYS A 275 -15.46 -10.28 -23.57
N SER A 276 -15.40 -9.15 -22.86
CA SER A 276 -15.87 -7.85 -23.36
C SER A 276 -15.29 -7.48 -24.72
N SER A 277 -13.99 -7.69 -24.93
CA SER A 277 -13.33 -7.45 -26.22
C SER A 277 -13.87 -8.34 -27.34
N CYS A 278 -14.09 -9.63 -27.08
CA CYS A 278 -14.61 -10.57 -28.07
C CYS A 278 -16.08 -10.33 -28.38
N SER A 279 -16.89 -9.96 -27.37
CA SER A 279 -18.30 -9.58 -27.55
C SER A 279 -18.41 -8.33 -28.42
N LEU A 280 -17.60 -7.30 -28.14
CA LEU A 280 -17.60 -6.06 -28.94
C LEU A 280 -17.20 -6.32 -30.39
N ALA A 281 -16.16 -7.13 -30.60
CA ALA A 281 -15.71 -7.52 -31.93
C ALA A 281 -16.74 -8.35 -32.72
N MET A 282 -17.64 -9.09 -32.04
CA MET A 282 -18.76 -9.78 -32.71
C MET A 282 -19.85 -8.80 -33.12
N LEU A 283 -20.25 -7.88 -32.22
CA LEU A 283 -21.26 -6.85 -32.52
C LEU A 283 -20.83 -5.92 -33.67
N GLN A 284 -19.52 -5.71 -33.85
CA GLN A 284 -18.96 -4.92 -34.95
C GLN A 284 -18.86 -5.70 -36.26
N ALA A 285 -18.85 -7.03 -36.23
CA ALA A 285 -18.80 -7.88 -37.43
C ALA A 285 -20.18 -8.17 -38.04
N GLU A 286 -21.25 -7.82 -37.33
CA GLU A 286 -22.65 -7.94 -37.76
C GLU A 286 -23.22 -6.63 -38.36
N ARG A 287 -22.36 -5.64 -38.62
CA ARG A 287 -22.67 -4.37 -39.31
C ARG A 287 -21.91 -4.28 -40.62
#